data_AF-A0A9D8J0C3-F1
#
_entry.id   AF-A0A9D8J0C3-F1
#
_cell.length_a   1.000
_cell.length_b   1.000
_cell.length_c   1.000
_cell.angle_alpha   90.00
_cell.angle_beta   90.00
_cell.angle_gamma   90.00
#
_symmetry.space_group_name_H-M   'P 1'
#
loop_
_entity.id
_entity.type
_entity.pdbx_description
1 polymer ?
#
loop_
_entity_poly.entity_id
_entity_poly.type
_entity_poly.pdbx_seq_one_letter_code
_entity_poly.pdbx_strand_id
1 'polypeptide(L)' 'MSESHLINPEIGKITMQDGRLAVPDRPIIPFIRGDGTGPDIWAAAQR' A
#
# COMPACT_ATOMS: atom_id res chain seq x y z
N MET A 1 -19.72 16.33 0.73
CA MET A 1 -19.29 15.12 -0.01
C MET A 1 -17.88 14.82 0.47
N SER A 2 -17.62 13.65 1.06
CA SER A 2 -16.31 13.35 1.65
C SER A 2 -15.30 13.11 0.52
N GLU A 3 -14.29 13.96 0.43
CA GLU A 3 -13.12 13.70 -0.43
C GLU A 3 -12.34 12.49 0.10
N SER A 4 -11.91 11.62 -0.81
CA SER A 4 -11.04 10.49 -0.49
C SER A 4 -9.63 10.99 -0.19
N HIS A 5 -9.12 10.72 1.01
CA HIS A 5 -7.75 11.09 1.43
C HIS A 5 -6.66 10.14 0.87
N LEU A 6 -6.98 9.38 -0.17
CA LEU A 6 -6.07 8.41 -0.77
C LEU A 6 -5.45 8.99 -2.04
N ILE A 7 -4.11 9.02 -2.10
CA ILE A 7 -3.38 9.24 -3.35
C ILE A 7 -3.25 7.87 -4.00
N ASN A 8 -3.85 7.68 -5.18
CA ASN A 8 -3.73 6.46 -5.96
C ASN A 8 -2.80 6.73 -7.17
N PRO A 9 -1.51 6.37 -7.11
CA PRO A 9 -0.66 6.42 -8.27
C PRO A 9 -1.06 5.29 -9.23
N GLU A 10 -1.29 5.62 -10.51
CA GLU A 10 -1.59 4.61 -11.53
C GLU A 10 -0.38 3.68 -11.81
N ILE A 11 0.84 4.14 -11.50
CA ILE A 11 2.09 3.40 -11.72
C ILE A 11 2.40 2.52 -10.52
N GLY A 12 2.65 1.23 -10.73
CA GLY A 12 3.07 0.30 -9.67
C GLY A 12 1.94 -0.57 -9.12
N LYS A 13 0.76 -0.57 -9.74
CA LYS A 13 -0.35 -1.45 -9.35
C LYS A 13 -0.02 -2.92 -9.58
N ILE A 14 -0.27 -3.76 -8.58
CA ILE A 14 -0.21 -5.22 -8.70
C ILE A 14 -1.50 -5.72 -9.37
N THR A 15 -1.38 -6.68 -10.30
CA THR A 15 -2.51 -7.28 -11.02
C THR A 15 -2.51 -8.81 -10.92
N MET A 16 -3.65 -9.44 -11.20
CA MET A 16 -3.77 -10.90 -11.31
C MET A 16 -3.85 -11.29 -12.78
N GLN A 17 -3.00 -12.21 -13.21
CA GLN A 17 -2.97 -12.76 -14.57
C GLN A 17 -2.84 -14.28 -14.47
N ASP A 18 -3.79 -15.03 -15.05
CA ASP A 18 -3.80 -16.50 -15.07
C ASP A 18 -3.61 -17.15 -13.68
N GLY A 19 -4.26 -16.57 -12.67
CA GLY A 19 -4.17 -17.06 -11.29
C GLY A 19 -2.85 -16.76 -10.59
N ARG A 20 -1.98 -15.95 -11.20
CA ARG A 20 -0.69 -15.51 -10.63
C ARG A 20 -0.67 -14.00 -10.44
N LEU A 21 0.11 -13.54 -9.47
CA LEU A 21 0.37 -12.12 -9.26
C LEU A 21 1.39 -11.62 -10.28
N ALA A 22 1.01 -10.64 -11.08
CA ALA A 22 1.93 -9.84 -11.87
C ALA A 22 2.35 -8.62 -11.03
N VAL A 23 3.56 -8.70 -10.47
CA VAL A 23 4.13 -7.69 -9.57
C VAL A 23 5.18 -6.88 -10.33
N PRO A 24 5.03 -5.55 -10.46
CA PRO A 24 6.03 -4.70 -11.11
C PRO A 24 7.25 -4.46 -10.20
N ASP A 25 8.36 -4.00 -10.78
CA ASP A 25 9.62 -3.71 -10.05
C ASP A 25 9.46 -2.67 -8.92
N ARG A 26 8.47 -1.78 -9.06
CA ARG A 26 8.13 -0.75 -8.07
C ARG A 26 6.65 -0.85 -7.71
N PRO A 27 6.27 -1.81 -6.84
CA PRO A 27 4.88 -2.00 -6.48
C PRO A 27 4.40 -0.95 -5.48
N ILE A 28 3.12 -0.60 -5.56
CA ILE A 28 2.42 0.15 -4.52
C ILE A 28 1.88 -0.86 -3.52
N ILE A 29 2.26 -0.69 -2.24
CA ILE A 29 1.77 -1.49 -1.12
C ILE A 29 0.97 -0.58 -0.19
N PRO A 30 -0.38 -0.63 -0.23
CA PRO A 30 -1.20 0.07 0.74
C PRO A 30 -0.94 -0.45 2.15
N PHE A 31 -0.89 0.45 3.13
CA PHE A 31 -0.81 0.08 4.53
C PHE A 31 -1.76 0.92 5.37
N ILE A 32 -2.20 0.34 6.48
CA ILE A 32 -2.93 1.04 7.53
C ILE A 32 -1.97 1.13 8.71
N ARG A 33 -1.66 2.34 9.14
CA ARG A 33 -0.73 2.57 10.26
C ARG A 33 -1.25 2.01 11.59
N GLY A 34 -2.58 1.92 11.73
CA GLY A 34 -3.24 1.59 12.98
C GLY A 34 -3.22 2.76 13.99
N ASP A 35 -3.74 2.51 15.17
CA ASP A 35 -3.78 3.40 16.33
C ASP A 35 -2.86 2.90 17.46
N GLY A 36 -2.80 3.63 18.58
CA GLY A 36 -1.94 3.28 19.72
C GLY A 36 -0.46 3.20 19.33
N THR A 37 0.18 2.06 19.57
CA THR A 37 1.59 1.78 19.21
C THR A 37 1.79 1.49 17.71
N GLY A 38 0.72 1.44 16.90
CA GLY A 38 0.77 1.18 15.46
C GLY A 38 1.74 2.07 14.68
N PRO A 39 1.73 3.41 14.86
CA PRO A 39 2.71 4.32 14.26
C PRO A 39 4.16 3.97 14.56
N ASP A 40 4.48 3.60 15.81
CA ASP A 40 5.85 3.29 16.24
C ASP A 40 6.32 1.97 15.61
N ILE A 41 5.46 0.95 15.59
CA ILE A 41 5.74 -0.34 14.95
C ILE A 41 5.91 -0.16 13.44
N TRP A 42 5.02 0.60 12.78
CA TRP A 42 5.12 0.87 11.35
C TRP A 42 6.42 1.58 11.00
N ALA A 43 6.78 2.61 11.77
CA ALA A 43 8.03 3.34 11.59
C ALA A 43 9.26 2.46 11.83
N ALA A 44 9.16 1.38 12.62
CA ALA A 44 10.22 0.40 12.79
C ALA A 44 10.28 -0.63 11.64
N ALA A 45 9.13 -1.08 11.15
CA ALA A 45 9.03 -2.09 10.09
C ALA A 45 9.35 -1.55 8.69
N GLN A 46 9.14 -0.25 8.45
CA GLN A 46 9.42 0.40 7.16
C GLN A 46 10.91 0.73 6.95
N ARG A 47 11.74 0.69 7.99
CA ARG A 47 13.17 1.08 7.92
C ARG A 47 14.01 0.16 7.05
#